data_AF-A0A151M3Q2-F1
#
_entry.id   AF-A0A151M3Q2-F1
#
_cell.length_a   1.000
_cell.length_b   1.000
_cell.length_c   1.000
_cell.angle_alpha   90.00
_cell.angle_beta   90.00
_cell.angle_gamma   90.00
#
_symmetry.space_group_name_H-M   'P 1'
#
loop_
_entity.id
_entity.type
_entity.pdbx_description
1 polymer ?
#
loop_
_entity_poly.entity_id
_entity_poly.type
_entity_poly.pdbx_seq_one_letter_code
_entity_poly.pdbx_strand_id
1 'polypeptide(L)'
;MSPPADTALPFQPGEGSDPEPRSPGLPARELQPGGPGLRAELPPERLQLEWVYGYRGRDGRSNLHVLGSGELVYFVACAVVLLDLSVRRQRHYLRHTDCVRCLAVHPDRVRVATGQAAGVDKDGKPLQPLVHIWDSSSLLLLQQLGSGSFERGVGSLAFSIAEQGTFLCVVDDSNEHMMSVWDWARGTKQAEIKSTNESVLTVEFDPRDSSRIITGGKSHVYFWTWSGASLSKKQGIFGVCGLGVGQRDPGLTPCPPRVGGEPGCPGSQTPLLSPHPVAELERTQASRPPVSPLCHPDPTPLPELN
;
A
#
# COMPACT_ATOMS: atom_id res chain seq x y z
N MET A 1 -20.19 -40.86 -52.89
CA MET A 1 -20.73 -40.69 -54.24
C MET A 1 -21.06 -39.21 -54.41
N SER A 2 -20.50 -38.55 -55.40
CA SER A 2 -20.65 -37.10 -55.63
C SER A 2 -21.82 -36.80 -56.57
N PRO A 3 -22.52 -35.66 -56.42
CA PRO A 3 -23.21 -34.98 -57.51
C PRO A 3 -22.26 -34.00 -58.23
N PRO A 4 -22.55 -33.59 -59.48
CA PRO A 4 -21.60 -32.90 -60.34
C PRO A 4 -21.62 -31.37 -60.22
N ALA A 5 -20.57 -30.74 -60.75
CA ALA A 5 -20.54 -29.32 -61.05
C ALA A 5 -21.27 -29.02 -62.37
N ASP A 6 -21.86 -27.83 -62.49
CA ASP A 6 -22.25 -27.27 -63.79
C ASP A 6 -21.99 -25.75 -63.81
N THR A 7 -21.57 -25.23 -64.97
CA THR A 7 -21.04 -23.87 -65.14
C THR A 7 -21.69 -23.19 -66.33
N ALA A 8 -22.43 -22.09 -66.13
CA ALA A 8 -23.05 -21.34 -67.22
C ALA A 8 -23.15 -19.83 -66.97
N LEU A 9 -22.08 -19.11 -67.33
CA LEU A 9 -22.02 -17.87 -68.14
C LEU A 9 -22.86 -16.61 -67.78
N PRO A 10 -22.45 -15.40 -68.25
CA PRO A 10 -22.63 -14.17 -67.49
C PRO A 10 -23.82 -13.29 -67.92
N PHE A 11 -24.25 -12.41 -67.02
CA PHE A 11 -25.19 -11.32 -67.30
C PHE A 11 -24.43 -10.00 -67.46
N GLN A 12 -24.69 -9.25 -68.53
CA GLN A 12 -24.15 -7.90 -68.76
C GLN A 12 -25.15 -6.81 -68.34
N PRO A 13 -24.68 -5.60 -67.99
CA PRO A 13 -25.48 -4.61 -67.25
C PRO A 13 -26.41 -3.80 -68.17
N GLY A 14 -27.59 -3.45 -67.63
CA GLY A 14 -28.49 -2.46 -68.22
C GLY A 14 -28.22 -1.06 -67.64
N GLU A 15 -28.13 -0.06 -68.51
CA GLU A 15 -27.96 1.35 -68.15
C GLU A 15 -29.30 2.04 -67.83
N GLY A 16 -29.24 3.13 -67.05
CA GLY A 16 -30.14 4.28 -67.23
C GLY A 16 -31.40 4.36 -66.36
N SER A 17 -31.28 4.94 -65.17
CA SER A 17 -32.19 6.02 -64.74
C SER A 17 -31.55 6.83 -63.60
N ASP A 18 -31.32 8.12 -63.84
CA ASP A 18 -30.69 9.02 -62.87
C ASP A 18 -31.63 9.34 -61.69
N PRO A 19 -31.14 9.31 -60.44
CA PRO A 19 -31.90 9.78 -59.28
C PRO A 19 -31.84 11.31 -59.15
N GLU A 20 -32.98 11.92 -58.77
CA GLU A 20 -33.12 13.37 -58.56
C GLU A 20 -32.08 13.99 -57.61
N PRO A 21 -31.69 15.27 -57.83
CA PRO A 21 -30.75 15.97 -56.96
C PRO A 21 -31.38 16.23 -55.58
N ARG A 22 -30.73 15.70 -54.54
CA ARG A 22 -31.08 16.01 -53.14
C ARG A 22 -30.92 17.50 -52.87
N SER A 23 -31.89 18.08 -52.16
CA SER A 23 -31.89 19.47 -51.71
C SER A 23 -30.58 19.85 -51.01
N PRO A 24 -29.99 21.03 -51.27
CA PRO A 24 -28.81 21.47 -50.56
C PRO A 24 -29.12 21.63 -49.07
N GLY A 25 -28.32 20.97 -48.23
CA GLY A 25 -28.44 21.10 -46.78
C GLY A 25 -28.19 22.55 -46.35
N LEU A 26 -28.97 23.03 -45.38
CA LEU A 26 -28.76 24.33 -44.76
C LEU A 26 -27.31 24.41 -44.24
N PRO A 27 -26.56 25.49 -44.49
CA PRO A 27 -25.22 25.64 -43.95
C PRO A 27 -25.28 25.62 -42.42
N ALA A 28 -24.40 24.85 -41.79
CA ALA A 28 -24.19 24.95 -40.36
C ALA A 28 -23.85 26.41 -40.04
N ARG A 29 -24.59 27.03 -39.11
CA ARG A 29 -24.23 28.37 -38.61
C ARG A 29 -22.87 28.22 -37.90
N GLU A 30 -21.81 28.68 -38.55
CA GLU A 30 -20.60 29.05 -37.82
C GLU A 30 -21.01 29.97 -36.68
N LEU A 31 -20.63 29.61 -35.45
CA LEU A 31 -20.68 30.56 -34.35
C LEU A 31 -19.70 31.67 -34.72
N GLN A 32 -20.23 32.83 -35.09
CA GLN A 32 -19.42 34.03 -35.23
C GLN A 32 -18.64 34.23 -33.93
N PRO A 33 -17.32 34.50 -33.97
CA PRO A 33 -16.54 34.75 -32.77
C PRO A 33 -17.09 36.01 -32.09
N GLY A 34 -17.79 35.80 -30.97
CA GLY A 34 -18.57 36.83 -30.31
C GLY A 34 -17.71 37.88 -29.61
N GLY A 35 -17.51 39.02 -30.27
CA GLY A 35 -17.09 40.27 -29.65
C GLY A 35 -15.64 40.31 -29.10
N PRO A 36 -15.23 41.47 -28.57
CA PRO A 36 -13.90 41.62 -28.00
C PRO A 36 -13.80 40.90 -26.65
N GLY A 37 -13.21 39.69 -26.68
CA GLY A 37 -12.32 39.21 -25.62
C GLY A 37 -12.86 39.21 -24.18
N LEU A 38 -14.04 38.63 -23.94
CA LEU A 38 -14.43 38.18 -22.61
C LEU A 38 -13.54 37.01 -22.16
N ARG A 39 -12.29 37.31 -21.78
CA ARG A 39 -11.49 36.42 -20.93
C ARG A 39 -12.26 36.28 -19.62
N ALA A 40 -12.79 35.09 -19.36
CA ALA A 40 -13.35 34.78 -18.05
C ALA A 40 -12.24 34.98 -16.99
N GLU A 41 -12.46 35.90 -16.08
CA GLU A 41 -11.58 36.10 -14.93
C GLU A 41 -11.65 34.87 -14.03
N LEU A 42 -10.54 34.57 -13.34
CA LEU A 42 -10.53 33.47 -12.37
C LEU A 42 -11.46 33.81 -11.20
N PRO A 43 -12.23 32.84 -10.66
CA PRO A 43 -13.02 33.06 -9.46
C PRO A 43 -12.14 33.61 -8.31
N PRO A 44 -12.65 34.56 -7.51
CA PRO A 44 -11.91 35.08 -6.36
C PRO A 44 -11.74 34.02 -5.26
N GLU A 45 -12.70 33.10 -5.17
CA GLU A 45 -12.73 32.02 -4.19
C GLU A 45 -11.82 30.83 -4.56
N ARG A 46 -11.37 30.10 -3.53
CA ARG A 46 -10.54 28.91 -3.69
C ARG A 46 -11.19 27.70 -3.02
N LEU A 47 -11.17 26.57 -3.72
CA LEU A 47 -11.60 25.29 -3.14
C LEU A 47 -10.53 24.78 -2.17
N GLN A 48 -10.97 24.37 -0.99
CA GLN A 48 -10.16 23.64 0.00
C GLN A 48 -10.75 22.25 0.20
N LEU A 49 -9.88 21.23 0.29
CA LEU A 49 -10.31 19.88 0.62
C LEU A 49 -10.65 19.80 2.12
N GLU A 50 -11.94 19.63 2.43
CA GLU A 50 -12.42 19.47 3.81
C GLU A 50 -12.43 18.00 4.24
N TRP A 51 -12.94 17.11 3.37
CA TRP A 51 -13.16 15.71 3.71
C TRP A 51 -12.93 14.76 2.53
N VAL A 52 -12.34 13.60 2.83
CA VAL A 52 -12.19 12.46 1.92
C VAL A 52 -13.00 11.31 2.48
N TYR A 53 -13.91 10.78 1.67
CA TYR A 53 -14.74 9.62 2.00
C TYR A 53 -14.11 8.33 1.47
N GLY A 54 -14.12 7.29 2.30
CA GLY A 54 -13.59 5.97 1.96
C GLY A 54 -12.16 5.71 2.46
N TYR A 55 -11.79 4.44 2.44
CA TYR A 55 -10.48 3.91 2.85
C TYR A 55 -10.07 2.81 1.89
N ARG A 56 -8.80 2.78 1.46
CA ARG A 56 -8.28 1.78 0.52
C ARG A 56 -7.91 0.46 1.22
N GLY A 57 -8.94 -0.24 1.71
CA GLY A 57 -8.80 -1.55 2.36
C GLY A 57 -8.99 -2.77 1.45
N ARG A 58 -9.48 -2.60 0.21
CA ARG A 58 -9.79 -3.73 -0.71
C ARG A 58 -8.53 -4.39 -1.28
N ASP A 59 -7.53 -3.58 -1.62
CA ASP A 59 -6.30 -3.99 -2.30
C ASP A 59 -5.02 -3.46 -1.61
N GLY A 60 -5.16 -2.57 -0.64
CA GLY A 60 -4.08 -2.08 0.22
C GLY A 60 -3.71 -3.05 1.35
N ARG A 61 -2.50 -2.88 1.91
CA ARG A 61 -1.97 -3.60 3.08
C ARG A 61 -1.17 -2.64 3.95
N SER A 62 -1.13 -2.91 5.25
CA SER A 62 -0.31 -2.18 6.25
C SER A 62 -0.38 -0.65 6.12
N ASN A 63 -1.56 -0.11 5.78
CA ASN A 63 -1.79 1.27 5.38
C ASN A 63 -2.75 2.04 6.30
N LEU A 64 -2.88 1.61 7.55
CA LEU A 64 -3.59 2.32 8.62
C LEU A 64 -2.75 2.27 9.89
N HIS A 65 -2.32 3.42 10.38
CA HIS A 65 -1.45 3.56 11.56
C HIS A 65 -1.94 4.66 12.50
N VAL A 66 -1.45 4.65 13.75
CA VAL A 66 -1.69 5.72 14.73
C VAL A 66 -0.40 6.53 14.90
N LEU A 67 -0.47 7.83 14.65
CA LEU A 67 0.63 8.78 14.81
C LEU A 67 0.86 9.15 16.29
N GLY A 68 2.00 9.80 16.57
CA GLY A 68 2.32 10.32 17.91
C GLY A 68 1.34 11.40 18.40
N SER A 69 0.64 12.06 17.49
CA SER A 69 -0.47 12.99 17.78
C SER A 69 -1.76 12.31 18.20
N GLY A 70 -1.89 10.99 18.04
CA GLY A 70 -3.15 10.25 18.19
C GLY A 70 -4.03 10.23 16.93
N GLU A 71 -3.65 10.95 15.87
CA GLU A 71 -4.35 10.90 14.58
C GLU A 71 -4.15 9.54 13.89
N LEU A 72 -5.21 9.06 13.24
CA LEU A 72 -5.11 7.94 12.30
C LEU A 72 -4.53 8.41 10.97
N VAL A 73 -3.52 7.73 10.44
CA VAL A 73 -2.99 7.98 9.10
C VAL A 73 -3.28 6.81 8.16
N TYR A 74 -3.87 7.10 7.01
CA TYR A 74 -4.16 6.16 5.92
C TYR A 74 -4.22 6.87 4.57
N PHE A 75 -4.31 6.14 3.46
CA PHE A 75 -4.43 6.75 2.11
C PHE A 75 -5.58 6.22 1.28
N VAL A 76 -6.00 7.02 0.31
CA VAL A 76 -6.96 6.67 -0.75
C VAL A 76 -6.72 7.57 -1.97
N ALA A 77 -6.79 6.99 -3.18
CA ALA A 77 -6.34 7.64 -4.41
C ALA A 77 -4.93 8.26 -4.24
N CYS A 78 -4.74 9.53 -4.61
CA CYS A 78 -3.47 10.27 -4.52
C CYS A 78 -3.29 11.02 -3.18
N ALA A 79 -4.19 10.83 -2.21
CA ALA A 79 -4.21 11.59 -0.95
C ALA A 79 -3.89 10.69 0.26
N VAL A 80 -3.10 11.22 1.19
CA VAL A 80 -2.95 10.65 2.54
C VAL A 80 -3.79 11.48 3.50
N VAL A 81 -4.65 10.81 4.26
CA VAL A 81 -5.56 11.38 5.24
C VAL A 81 -4.98 11.20 6.64
N LEU A 82 -4.94 12.28 7.40
CA LEU A 82 -4.71 12.29 8.84
C LEU A 82 -6.05 12.62 9.50
N LEU A 83 -6.63 11.68 10.24
CA LEU A 83 -7.94 11.80 10.86
C LEU A 83 -7.80 11.84 12.38
N ASP A 84 -8.11 12.98 12.97
CA ASP A 84 -8.36 13.10 14.40
C ASP A 84 -9.79 12.63 14.69
N LEU A 85 -9.92 11.48 15.35
CA LEU A 85 -11.22 10.92 15.73
C LEU A 85 -11.88 11.67 16.89
N SER A 86 -11.12 12.37 17.73
CA SER A 86 -11.65 13.03 18.94
C SER A 86 -12.49 14.26 18.59
N VAL A 87 -11.98 15.09 17.66
CA VAL A 87 -12.69 16.26 17.13
C VAL A 87 -13.32 16.02 15.76
N ARG A 88 -13.17 14.81 15.20
CA ARG A 88 -13.64 14.40 13.86
C ARG A 88 -13.18 15.37 12.76
N ARG A 89 -11.88 15.67 12.69
CA ARG A 89 -11.29 16.56 11.68
C ARG A 89 -10.27 15.79 10.83
N GLN A 90 -10.25 16.07 9.52
CA GLN A 90 -9.20 15.58 8.63
C GLN A 90 -8.16 16.66 8.33
N ARG A 91 -6.92 16.23 8.09
CA ARG A 91 -5.87 16.97 7.40
C ARG A 91 -5.35 16.09 6.26
N HIS A 92 -4.81 16.67 5.20
CA HIS A 92 -4.49 15.92 3.98
C HIS A 92 -3.09 16.24 3.46
N TYR A 93 -2.31 15.20 3.19
CA TYR A 93 -1.06 15.32 2.44
C TYR A 93 -1.34 15.02 0.96
N LEU A 94 -1.20 16.06 0.13
CA LEU A 94 -1.66 16.10 -1.28
C LEU A 94 -0.51 16.31 -2.29
N ARG A 95 0.73 15.95 -1.92
CA ARG A 95 1.91 16.16 -2.78
C ARG A 95 2.15 15.06 -3.81
N HIS A 96 1.45 13.92 -3.71
CA HIS A 96 1.58 12.83 -4.67
C HIS A 96 0.90 13.18 -6.01
N THR A 97 1.56 12.81 -7.11
CA THR A 97 1.06 13.09 -8.47
C THR A 97 0.23 11.95 -9.04
N ASP A 98 0.32 10.76 -8.45
CA ASP A 98 -0.49 9.58 -8.78
C ASP A 98 -0.89 8.85 -7.48
N CYS A 99 -1.58 7.72 -7.61
CA CYS A 99 -2.11 6.90 -6.54
C CYS A 99 -1.03 6.52 -5.53
N VAL A 100 -1.32 6.75 -4.24
CA VAL A 100 -0.52 6.21 -3.14
C VAL A 100 -0.73 4.70 -3.08
N ARG A 101 0.37 3.96 -2.90
CA ARG A 101 0.45 2.50 -2.99
C ARG A 101 0.84 1.86 -1.66
N CYS A 102 1.71 2.51 -0.90
CA CYS A 102 2.23 2.04 0.38
C CYS A 102 2.50 3.22 1.32
N LEU A 103 2.54 2.91 2.64
CA LEU A 103 2.78 3.87 3.71
C LEU A 103 3.55 3.18 4.84
N ALA A 104 4.57 3.85 5.38
CA ALA A 104 5.28 3.45 6.58
C ALA A 104 5.42 4.65 7.53
N VAL A 105 5.25 4.42 8.83
CA VAL A 105 5.46 5.43 9.88
C VAL A 105 6.85 5.22 10.47
N HIS A 106 7.61 6.31 10.62
CA HIS A 106 8.95 6.30 11.21
C HIS A 106 8.87 6.01 12.73
N PRO A 107 9.91 5.42 13.36
CA PRO A 107 9.87 5.07 14.79
C PRO A 107 9.58 6.23 15.76
N ASP A 108 9.84 7.48 15.36
CA ASP A 108 9.44 8.69 16.13
C ASP A 108 7.93 8.97 16.15
N ARG A 109 7.15 8.27 15.32
CA ARG A 109 5.69 8.43 15.12
C ARG A 109 5.26 9.80 14.58
N VAL A 110 6.19 10.58 14.04
CA VAL A 110 5.93 11.91 13.46
C VAL A 110 6.27 11.94 11.97
N ARG A 111 7.34 11.28 11.54
CA ARG A 111 7.68 11.20 10.10
C ARG A 111 6.94 10.06 9.43
N VAL A 112 6.51 10.27 8.20
CA VAL A 112 5.78 9.28 7.40
C VAL A 112 6.46 9.18 6.03
N ALA A 113 6.66 7.94 5.55
CA ALA A 113 7.07 7.65 4.19
C ALA A 113 5.88 7.11 3.40
N THR A 114 5.62 7.64 2.20
CA THR A 114 4.55 7.20 1.30
C THR A 114 5.06 7.06 -0.13
N GLY A 115 4.70 5.95 -0.77
CA GLY A 115 5.12 5.63 -2.13
C GLY A 115 3.97 5.74 -3.14
N GLN A 116 4.25 6.28 -4.34
CA GLN A 116 3.27 6.40 -5.42
C GLN A 116 3.49 5.43 -6.58
N ALA A 117 2.45 5.24 -7.39
CA ALA A 117 2.54 4.57 -8.68
C ALA A 117 3.35 5.38 -9.70
N ALA A 118 3.84 4.72 -10.76
CA ALA A 118 4.14 5.39 -12.01
C ALA A 118 2.82 5.75 -12.72
N GLY A 119 2.83 6.83 -13.50
CA GLY A 119 1.61 7.39 -14.08
C GLY A 119 1.83 8.13 -15.38
N VAL A 120 0.79 8.87 -15.80
CA VAL A 120 0.87 9.86 -16.89
C VAL A 120 0.19 11.15 -16.44
N ASP A 121 0.78 12.29 -16.77
CA ASP A 121 0.14 13.59 -16.53
C ASP A 121 -0.88 13.93 -17.64
N LYS A 122 -1.48 15.12 -17.54
CA LYS A 122 -2.52 15.60 -18.45
C LYS A 122 -2.02 15.78 -19.89
N ASP A 123 -0.71 15.95 -20.07
CA ASP A 123 -0.05 16.12 -21.36
C ASP A 123 0.49 14.77 -21.90
N GLY A 124 0.18 13.66 -21.22
CA GLY A 124 0.60 12.30 -21.57
C GLY A 124 2.06 11.98 -21.22
N LYS A 125 2.76 12.87 -20.49
CA LYS A 125 4.14 12.66 -20.10
C LYS A 125 4.22 11.70 -18.89
N PRO A 126 5.18 10.77 -18.86
CA PRO A 126 5.29 9.80 -17.77
C PRO A 126 5.60 10.46 -16.42
N LEU A 127 4.78 10.17 -15.42
CA LEU A 127 5.03 10.46 -14.02
C LEU A 127 5.85 9.34 -13.40
N GLN A 128 6.94 9.70 -12.73
CA GLN A 128 7.82 8.72 -12.10
C GLN A 128 7.24 8.19 -10.78
N PRO A 129 7.45 6.90 -10.47
CA PRO A 129 7.21 6.38 -9.14
C PRO A 129 8.22 6.98 -8.17
N LEU A 130 7.75 7.45 -7.02
CA LEU A 130 8.53 8.22 -6.05
C LEU A 130 8.14 7.83 -4.62
N VAL A 131 9.05 8.03 -3.68
CA VAL A 131 8.76 8.00 -2.24
C VAL A 131 8.88 9.40 -1.68
N HIS A 132 7.87 9.83 -0.94
CA HIS A 132 7.89 11.07 -0.16
C HIS A 132 8.07 10.73 1.31
N ILE A 133 9.06 11.33 1.96
CA ILE A 133 9.20 11.36 3.42
C ILE A 133 8.78 12.76 3.86
N TRP A 134 7.82 12.84 4.78
CA TRP A 134 7.20 14.09 5.20
C TRP A 134 6.91 14.10 6.70
N ASP A 135 6.76 15.29 7.26
CA ASP A 135 6.46 15.52 8.67
C ASP A 135 4.95 15.60 8.89
N SER A 136 4.39 14.78 9.80
CA SER A 136 2.93 14.72 10.00
C SER A 136 2.36 15.95 10.72
N SER A 137 3.19 16.73 11.42
CA SER A 137 2.73 17.90 12.16
C SER A 137 2.49 19.07 11.21
N SER A 138 3.48 19.38 10.38
CA SER A 138 3.53 20.49 9.43
C SER A 138 3.05 20.15 8.01
N LEU A 139 2.92 18.85 7.67
CA LEU A 139 2.63 18.34 6.33
C LEU A 139 3.68 18.70 5.27
N LEU A 140 4.88 19.11 5.69
CA LEU A 140 5.99 19.47 4.80
C LEU A 140 6.72 18.22 4.31
N LEU A 141 7.02 18.21 3.00
CA LEU A 141 7.93 17.25 2.38
C LEU A 141 9.35 17.49 2.91
N LEU A 142 9.92 16.48 3.56
CA LEU A 142 11.30 16.49 4.08
C LEU A 142 12.29 15.99 3.03
N GLN A 143 11.94 14.87 2.35
CA GLN A 143 12.77 14.27 1.31
C GLN A 143 11.91 13.59 0.24
N GLN A 144 12.36 13.65 -1.01
CA GLN A 144 11.88 12.81 -2.10
C GLN A 144 12.97 11.80 -2.50
N LEU A 145 12.63 10.51 -2.58
CA LEU A 145 13.51 9.46 -3.08
C LEU A 145 12.96 8.85 -4.37
N GLY A 146 13.83 8.20 -5.14
CA GLY A 146 13.39 7.33 -6.24
C GLY A 146 13.45 7.89 -7.65
N SER A 147 13.84 9.16 -7.84
CA SER A 147 13.95 9.77 -9.16
C SER A 147 14.80 8.89 -10.09
N GLY A 148 14.17 8.28 -11.11
CA GLY A 148 14.80 7.32 -12.02
C GLY A 148 15.31 6.01 -11.40
N SER A 149 14.92 5.65 -10.17
CA SER A 149 15.39 4.45 -9.45
C SER A 149 14.34 3.37 -9.19
N PHE A 150 13.04 3.68 -9.33
CA PHE A 150 11.95 2.71 -9.17
C PHE A 150 11.19 2.56 -10.50
N GLU A 151 10.61 1.39 -10.76
CA GLU A 151 9.75 1.16 -11.93
C GLU A 151 8.32 0.78 -11.51
N ARG A 152 7.34 1.16 -12.36
CA ARG A 152 5.89 0.88 -12.26
C ARG A 152 5.16 1.45 -11.03
N GLY A 153 5.79 1.53 -9.86
CA GLY A 153 5.20 1.97 -8.61
C GLY A 153 6.04 1.54 -7.42
N VAL A 154 5.76 2.08 -6.24
CA VAL A 154 6.40 1.63 -5.00
C VAL A 154 5.44 0.68 -4.27
N GLY A 155 5.81 -0.60 -4.15
CA GLY A 155 4.94 -1.65 -3.63
C GLY A 155 4.97 -1.79 -2.11
N SER A 156 6.13 -1.61 -1.47
CA SER A 156 6.28 -1.73 -0.01
C SER A 156 7.41 -0.87 0.54
N LEU A 157 7.25 -0.45 1.81
CA LEU A 157 8.15 0.44 2.55
C LEU A 157 8.30 -0.05 3.99
N ALA A 158 9.50 0.04 4.54
CA ALA A 158 9.74 -0.12 5.99
C ALA A 158 10.89 0.75 6.47
N PHE A 159 10.74 1.34 7.65
CA PHE A 159 11.85 2.01 8.34
C PHE A 159 12.60 1.01 9.23
N SER A 160 13.91 1.16 9.30
CA SER A 160 14.76 0.48 10.28
C SER A 160 14.36 0.86 11.70
N ILE A 161 14.25 -0.10 12.62
CA ILE A 161 13.86 0.20 14.01
C ILE A 161 15.11 0.31 14.92
N ALA A 162 16.08 -0.60 14.75
CA ALA A 162 17.29 -0.62 15.58
C ALA A 162 18.14 0.66 15.45
N GLU A 163 18.22 1.23 14.24
CA GLU A 163 18.91 2.51 13.96
C GLU A 163 17.96 3.72 13.99
N GLN A 164 16.90 3.66 14.80
CA GLN A 164 15.96 4.77 15.06
C GLN A 164 15.32 5.38 13.80
N GLY A 165 15.14 4.59 12.75
CA GLY A 165 14.55 5.02 11.48
C GLY A 165 15.53 5.56 10.45
N THR A 166 16.84 5.59 10.72
CA THR A 166 17.87 6.15 9.82
C THR A 166 17.79 5.60 8.39
N PHE A 167 17.55 4.29 8.25
CA PHE A 167 17.40 3.63 6.95
C PHE A 167 15.93 3.36 6.60
N LEU A 168 15.61 3.51 5.32
CA LEU A 168 14.34 3.12 4.71
C LEU A 168 14.60 2.03 3.66
N CYS A 169 13.90 0.90 3.77
CA CYS A 169 13.86 -0.12 2.72
C CYS A 169 12.65 0.11 1.82
N VAL A 170 12.87 -0.02 0.52
CA VAL A 170 11.88 0.20 -0.53
C VAL A 170 11.88 -1.01 -1.46
N VAL A 171 10.70 -1.57 -1.73
CA VAL A 171 10.49 -2.57 -2.78
C VAL A 171 9.53 -2.00 -3.81
N ASP A 172 9.92 -2.02 -5.08
CA ASP A 172 9.10 -1.51 -6.18
C ASP A 172 8.18 -2.57 -6.82
N ASP A 173 7.22 -2.09 -7.61
CA ASP A 173 6.26 -2.90 -8.36
C ASP A 173 6.84 -3.35 -9.73
N SER A 174 8.18 -3.31 -9.93
CA SER A 174 8.85 -3.80 -11.14
C SER A 174 8.70 -5.32 -11.32
N ASN A 175 9.03 -5.82 -12.52
CA ASN A 175 8.94 -7.26 -12.82
C ASN A 175 9.91 -8.13 -11.99
N GLU A 176 10.97 -7.54 -11.43
CA GLU A 176 12.00 -8.20 -10.63
C GLU A 176 11.95 -7.76 -9.15
N HIS A 177 10.92 -6.97 -8.79
CA HIS A 177 10.68 -6.36 -7.49
C HIS A 177 11.97 -5.84 -6.86
N MET A 178 12.53 -4.77 -7.42
CA MET A 178 13.82 -4.23 -6.97
C MET A 178 13.70 -3.78 -5.51
N MET A 179 14.49 -4.42 -4.66
CA MET A 179 14.62 -4.04 -3.26
C MET A 179 15.85 -3.15 -3.11
N SER A 180 15.67 -1.99 -2.48
CA SER A 180 16.73 -1.02 -2.23
C SER A 180 16.68 -0.51 -0.78
N VAL A 181 17.85 -0.20 -0.22
CA VAL A 181 18.01 0.38 1.11
C VAL A 181 18.58 1.78 0.95
N TRP A 182 18.00 2.75 1.65
CA TRP A 182 18.33 4.18 1.54
C TRP A 182 18.64 4.76 2.91
N ASP A 183 19.68 5.59 3.00
CA ASP A 183 19.74 6.65 4.03
C ASP A 183 18.80 7.75 3.52
N TRP A 184 17.59 7.81 4.09
CA TRP A 184 16.56 8.73 3.60
C TRP A 184 16.90 10.18 3.96
N ALA A 185 17.62 10.44 5.04
CA ALA A 185 17.98 11.79 5.46
C ALA A 185 19.05 12.40 4.55
N ARG A 186 19.94 11.57 3.98
CA ARG A 186 20.92 11.98 2.95
C ARG A 186 20.40 11.87 1.53
N GLY A 187 19.29 11.16 1.31
CA GLY A 187 18.78 10.84 -0.03
C GLY A 187 19.63 9.82 -0.80
N THR A 188 20.49 9.04 -0.14
CA THR A 188 21.48 8.16 -0.78
C THR A 188 21.11 6.69 -0.73
N LYS A 189 21.13 6.03 -1.89
CA LYS A 189 20.95 4.58 -2.02
C LYS A 189 22.19 3.87 -1.47
N GLN A 190 22.00 2.98 -0.50
CA GLN A 190 23.06 2.23 0.17
C GLN A 190 23.30 0.87 -0.48
N ALA A 191 22.22 0.16 -0.81
CA ALA A 191 22.26 -1.14 -1.47
C ALA A 191 21.02 -1.35 -2.35
N GLU A 192 21.13 -2.23 -3.35
CA GLU A 192 20.08 -2.53 -4.31
C GLU A 192 20.21 -3.96 -4.85
N ILE A 193 19.10 -4.67 -5.02
CA ILE A 193 19.08 -6.04 -5.54
C ILE A 193 17.72 -6.41 -6.15
N LYS A 194 17.75 -7.26 -7.19
CA LYS A 194 16.58 -7.96 -7.72
C LYS A 194 16.04 -8.90 -6.65
N SER A 195 14.84 -8.64 -6.11
CA SER A 195 14.37 -9.44 -4.98
C SER A 195 13.80 -10.80 -5.43
N THR A 196 12.84 -10.77 -6.35
CA THR A 196 12.08 -11.93 -6.81
C THR A 196 11.18 -11.58 -8.00
N ASN A 197 10.70 -12.58 -8.73
CA ASN A 197 9.74 -12.40 -9.84
C ASN A 197 8.29 -12.71 -9.40
N GLU A 198 8.06 -12.85 -8.09
CA GLU A 198 6.77 -13.12 -7.46
C GLU A 198 6.38 -11.96 -6.54
N SER A 199 5.09 -11.62 -6.49
CA SER A 199 4.61 -10.41 -5.82
C SER A 199 5.07 -10.31 -4.36
N VAL A 200 5.86 -9.28 -4.07
CA VAL A 200 6.22 -8.88 -2.69
C VAL A 200 5.03 -8.14 -2.08
N LEU A 201 4.62 -8.53 -0.88
CA LEU A 201 3.45 -8.00 -0.17
C LEU A 201 3.81 -7.27 1.13
N THR A 202 5.03 -7.46 1.63
CA THR A 202 5.57 -6.84 2.85
C THR A 202 7.09 -6.85 2.80
N VAL A 203 7.68 -5.81 3.38
CA VAL A 203 9.09 -5.73 3.76
C VAL A 203 9.13 -5.22 5.20
N GLU A 204 10.05 -5.74 6.02
CA GLU A 204 10.26 -5.31 7.40
C GLU A 204 11.74 -5.42 7.77
N PHE A 205 12.22 -4.56 8.68
CA PHE A 205 13.55 -4.73 9.29
C PHE A 205 13.46 -5.61 10.55
N ASP A 206 14.54 -6.33 10.88
CA ASP A 206 14.67 -6.91 12.22
C ASP A 206 14.73 -5.77 13.25
N PRO A 207 13.87 -5.77 14.29
CA PRO A 207 13.83 -4.69 15.27
C PRO A 207 15.10 -4.55 16.12
N ARG A 208 16.02 -5.52 16.05
CA ARG A 208 17.28 -5.55 16.81
C ARG A 208 18.54 -5.38 15.96
N ASP A 209 18.43 -5.51 14.63
CA ASP A 209 19.58 -5.56 13.73
C ASP A 209 19.21 -5.02 12.34
N SER A 210 19.55 -3.76 12.05
CA SER A 210 19.22 -3.15 10.75
C SER A 210 19.95 -3.78 9.56
N SER A 211 20.95 -4.65 9.78
CA SER A 211 21.55 -5.45 8.71
C SER A 211 20.63 -6.58 8.22
N ARG A 212 19.51 -6.84 8.93
CA ARG A 212 18.55 -7.90 8.59
C ARG A 212 17.22 -7.32 8.13
N ILE A 213 16.79 -7.76 6.96
CA ILE A 213 15.52 -7.37 6.36
C ILE A 213 14.76 -8.66 6.01
N ILE A 214 13.44 -8.65 6.13
CA ILE A 214 12.57 -9.74 5.73
C ILE A 214 11.67 -9.22 4.61
N THR A 215 11.57 -9.94 3.49
CA THR A 215 10.49 -9.73 2.52
C THR A 215 9.57 -10.94 2.50
N GLY A 216 8.27 -10.70 2.36
CA GLY A 216 7.25 -11.74 2.31
C GLY A 216 6.25 -11.47 1.19
N GLY A 217 5.78 -12.54 0.55
CA GLY A 217 4.87 -12.41 -0.58
C GLY A 217 4.38 -13.74 -1.14
N LYS A 218 3.95 -13.73 -2.40
CA LYS A 218 3.46 -14.95 -3.07
C LYS A 218 4.59 -15.99 -3.14
N SER A 219 4.35 -17.16 -2.58
CA SER A 219 5.26 -18.32 -2.59
C SER A 219 6.66 -18.09 -1.97
N HIS A 220 6.88 -17.00 -1.22
CA HIS A 220 8.19 -16.70 -0.64
C HIS A 220 8.13 -15.97 0.70
N VAL A 221 9.11 -16.29 1.55
CA VAL A 221 9.66 -15.41 2.59
C VAL A 221 11.18 -15.45 2.41
N TYR A 222 11.82 -14.28 2.31
CA TYR A 222 13.27 -14.16 2.21
C TYR A 222 13.83 -13.43 3.42
N PHE A 223 14.87 -14.01 4.01
CA PHE A 223 15.70 -13.39 5.03
C PHE A 223 16.92 -12.81 4.34
N TRP A 224 17.03 -11.49 4.37
CA TRP A 224 18.10 -10.72 3.76
C TRP A 224 19.15 -10.35 4.78
N THR A 225 20.42 -10.36 4.37
CA THR A 225 21.54 -9.82 5.12
C THR A 225 22.23 -8.76 4.27
N TRP A 226 22.20 -7.53 4.75
CA TRP A 226 22.80 -6.33 4.18
C TRP A 226 24.19 -6.13 4.77
N SER A 227 25.20 -5.95 3.91
CA SER A 227 26.57 -5.66 4.32
C SER A 227 27.26 -4.79 3.28
N GLY A 228 27.70 -3.59 3.68
CA GLY A 228 28.22 -2.58 2.75
C GLY A 228 27.18 -2.19 1.71
N ALA A 229 27.52 -2.33 0.42
CA ALA A 229 26.60 -2.08 -0.70
C ALA A 229 25.85 -3.34 -1.18
N SER A 230 26.02 -4.48 -0.50
CA SER A 230 25.55 -5.79 -0.96
C SER A 230 24.42 -6.34 -0.10
N LEU A 231 23.47 -7.01 -0.75
CA LEU A 231 22.37 -7.74 -0.14
C LEU A 231 22.48 -9.22 -0.52
N SER A 232 22.33 -10.11 0.46
CA SER A 232 22.30 -11.56 0.26
C SER A 232 21.01 -12.14 0.82
N LYS A 233 20.43 -13.16 0.18
CA LYS A 233 19.15 -13.76 0.62
C LYS A 233 19.28 -15.23 1.00
N LYS A 234 18.49 -15.62 2.01
CA LYS A 234 18.16 -17.01 2.34
C LYS A 234 16.65 -17.19 2.25
N GLN A 235 16.20 -18.25 1.59
CA GLN A 235 14.78 -18.55 1.49
C GLN A 235 14.28 -19.24 2.77
N GLY A 236 13.18 -18.76 3.32
CA GLY A 236 12.45 -19.45 4.37
C GLY A 236 11.84 -20.74 3.83
N ILE A 237 12.10 -21.85 4.53
CA ILE A 237 11.52 -23.15 4.19
C ILE A 237 10.20 -23.30 4.94
N PHE A 238 9.09 -23.37 4.20
CA PHE A 238 7.80 -23.74 4.74
C PHE A 238 7.77 -25.25 4.98
N GLY A 239 8.05 -25.67 6.21
CA GLY A 239 7.94 -27.06 6.66
C GLY A 239 6.83 -27.23 7.70
N VAL A 240 6.34 -28.46 7.85
CA VAL A 240 5.52 -28.83 9.01
C VAL A 240 6.40 -28.73 10.26
N CYS A 241 5.99 -27.94 11.25
CA CYS A 241 6.64 -27.95 12.55
C CYS A 241 6.57 -29.36 13.16
N GLY A 242 7.72 -30.04 13.26
CA GLY A 242 7.81 -31.30 14.00
C GLY A 242 7.91 -32.59 13.17
N LEU A 243 8.64 -32.60 12.05
CA LEU A 243 9.52 -33.73 11.75
C LEU A 243 10.92 -33.19 11.47
N GLY A 244 11.82 -33.37 12.44
CA GLY A 244 13.20 -32.94 12.29
C GLY A 244 13.83 -33.60 11.06
N VAL A 245 14.40 -32.78 10.17
CA VAL A 245 15.30 -33.28 9.14
C VAL A 245 16.54 -33.79 9.86
N GLY A 246 16.48 -35.07 10.25
CA GLY A 246 17.59 -35.77 10.87
C GLY A 246 18.73 -35.83 9.87
N GLN A 247 19.67 -34.90 10.03
CA GLN A 247 21.01 -35.03 9.48
C GLN A 247 21.57 -36.34 10.07
N ARG A 248 21.51 -37.42 9.29
CA ARG A 248 22.05 -38.72 9.70
C ARG A 248 23.57 -38.61 9.70
N ASP A 249 24.08 -38.28 10.86
CA ASP A 249 25.50 -38.34 11.16
C ASP A 249 25.97 -39.81 11.01
N PRO A 250 26.89 -40.16 10.09
CA PRO A 250 27.21 -41.56 9.81
C PRO A 250 27.93 -42.32 10.93
N GLY A 251 28.25 -41.63 12.05
CA GLY A 251 29.20 -42.11 13.07
C GLY A 251 28.60 -42.65 14.38
N LEU A 252 27.28 -42.68 14.58
CA LEU A 252 26.67 -43.10 15.85
C LEU A 252 25.89 -44.41 15.72
N THR A 253 26.33 -45.42 16.48
CA THR A 253 25.74 -46.74 16.54
C THR A 253 24.35 -46.73 17.20
N PRO A 254 23.35 -47.48 16.68
CA PRO A 254 22.06 -47.60 17.34
C PRO A 254 22.18 -48.32 18.69
N CYS A 255 21.50 -47.82 19.71
CA CYS A 255 21.29 -48.59 20.95
C CYS A 255 20.41 -49.82 20.67
N PRO A 256 20.68 -50.98 21.31
CA PRO A 256 19.88 -52.17 21.11
C PRO A 256 18.45 -52.02 21.67
N PRO A 257 17.44 -52.66 21.06
CA PRO A 257 16.06 -52.58 21.54
C PRO A 257 15.89 -53.31 22.87
N ARG A 258 15.13 -52.71 23.80
CA ARG A 258 14.66 -53.40 25.00
C ARG A 258 13.55 -54.38 24.63
N VAL A 259 13.64 -55.59 25.17
CA VAL A 259 12.67 -56.67 24.98
C VAL A 259 11.56 -56.60 26.05
N GLY A 260 10.31 -56.80 25.62
CA GLY A 260 9.23 -57.35 26.45
C GLY A 260 8.01 -56.45 26.71
N GLY A 261 6.81 -57.02 26.60
CA GLY A 261 5.64 -56.58 27.38
C GLY A 261 4.34 -56.20 26.65
N GLU A 262 3.76 -57.12 25.85
CA GLU A 262 2.31 -57.35 25.58
C GLU A 262 1.29 -56.21 25.27
N PRO A 263 0.17 -56.52 24.56
CA PRO A 263 -0.70 -55.52 23.96
C PRO A 263 -1.95 -55.15 24.79
N GLY A 264 -2.37 -53.90 24.70
CA GLY A 264 -3.66 -53.43 25.23
C GLY A 264 -4.32 -52.39 24.33
N CYS A 265 -5.50 -52.69 23.78
CA CYS A 265 -6.32 -51.72 23.06
C CYS A 265 -6.89 -50.65 24.01
N PRO A 266 -7.00 -49.40 23.54
CA PRO A 266 -8.33 -48.86 23.25
C PRO A 266 -8.40 -48.38 21.78
N GLY A 267 -9.55 -48.24 21.13
CA GLY A 267 -10.80 -47.70 21.65
C GLY A 267 -11.03 -46.35 20.97
N SER A 268 -11.94 -46.31 20.01
CA SER A 268 -12.19 -45.15 19.16
C SER A 268 -12.77 -43.97 19.95
N GLN A 269 -11.99 -42.91 20.14
CA GLN A 269 -12.51 -41.59 20.53
C GLN A 269 -11.79 -40.49 19.77
N THR A 270 -12.54 -39.76 18.95
CA THR A 270 -12.17 -38.48 18.36
C THR A 270 -12.21 -37.38 19.42
N PRO A 271 -11.13 -36.62 19.65
CA PRO A 271 -11.22 -35.35 20.34
C PRO A 271 -11.53 -34.24 19.32
N LEU A 272 -12.77 -33.74 19.33
CA LEU A 272 -13.05 -32.37 18.90
C LEU A 272 -12.40 -31.43 19.91
N LEU A 273 -11.52 -30.52 19.46
CA LEU A 273 -11.22 -29.31 20.23
C LEU A 273 -10.85 -28.13 19.34
N SER A 274 -11.31 -26.97 19.82
CA SER A 274 -11.50 -25.68 19.16
C SER A 274 -10.22 -24.80 19.14
N PRO A 275 -10.22 -23.67 18.41
CA PRO A 275 -9.01 -22.90 18.14
C PRO A 275 -8.66 -21.87 19.22
N HIS A 276 -7.36 -21.50 19.25
CA HIS A 276 -6.74 -20.36 19.95
C HIS A 276 -6.78 -20.30 21.49
N PRO A 277 -5.66 -19.85 22.08
CA PRO A 277 -5.65 -18.91 23.19
C PRO A 277 -5.23 -17.51 22.69
N VAL A 278 -6.08 -16.52 22.92
CA VAL A 278 -5.70 -15.09 22.89
C VAL A 278 -5.04 -14.77 24.23
N ALA A 279 -3.99 -13.96 24.23
CA ALA A 279 -3.32 -13.55 25.48
C ALA A 279 -4.26 -12.72 26.36
N GLU A 280 -4.45 -13.17 27.60
CA GLU A 280 -5.29 -12.52 28.60
C GLU A 280 -4.52 -11.38 29.28
N LEU A 281 -5.03 -10.16 29.19
CA LEU A 281 -4.50 -9.00 29.92
C LEU A 281 -5.27 -8.84 31.23
N GLU A 282 -4.58 -8.97 32.36
CA GLU A 282 -5.20 -8.97 33.68
C GLU A 282 -5.98 -7.68 33.99
N ARG A 283 -7.16 -7.85 34.58
CA ARG A 283 -7.97 -6.75 35.13
C ARG A 283 -7.62 -6.49 36.59
N THR A 284 -6.76 -5.51 36.85
CA THR A 284 -6.59 -4.99 38.20
C THR A 284 -7.87 -4.27 38.63
N GLN A 285 -8.66 -4.88 39.52
CA GLN A 285 -9.80 -4.22 40.16
C GLN A 285 -9.29 -3.22 41.20
N ALA A 286 -9.67 -1.94 41.06
CA ALA A 286 -9.55 -0.94 42.11
C ALA A 286 -10.94 -0.32 42.36
N SER A 287 -11.40 -0.40 43.61
CA SER A 287 -12.72 0.03 44.06
C SER A 287 -12.92 1.55 43.98
N ARG A 288 -14.03 2.00 43.37
CA ARG A 288 -14.52 3.38 43.50
C ARG A 288 -15.27 3.59 44.83
N PRO A 289 -15.09 4.72 45.52
CA PRO A 289 -16.07 5.24 46.46
C PRO A 289 -17.14 6.10 45.75
N PRO A 290 -18.37 6.22 46.28
CA PRO A 290 -19.26 7.39 46.05
C PRO A 290 -18.71 8.58 46.87
N VAL A 291 -19.02 9.87 46.69
CA VAL A 291 -20.18 10.63 46.15
C VAL A 291 -19.61 11.86 45.35
N SER A 292 -20.28 12.92 44.88
CA SER A 292 -21.65 13.49 44.97
C SER A 292 -21.90 14.42 43.73
N PRO A 293 -23.12 14.95 43.48
CA PRO A 293 -23.34 15.89 42.37
C PRO A 293 -22.81 17.30 42.71
N LEU A 294 -22.07 17.90 41.77
CA LEU A 294 -21.68 19.32 41.84
C LEU A 294 -22.77 20.19 41.20
N CYS A 295 -23.19 21.23 41.91
CA CYS A 295 -24.13 22.22 41.39
C CYS A 295 -23.50 23.05 40.27
N HIS A 296 -24.31 23.38 39.25
CA HIS A 296 -23.97 24.41 38.28
C HIS A 296 -24.01 25.80 38.96
N PRO A 297 -23.06 26.72 38.68
CA PRO A 297 -23.27 28.14 38.90
C PRO A 297 -24.16 28.73 37.80
N ASP A 298 -25.11 29.57 38.19
CA ASP A 298 -25.95 30.37 37.28
C ASP A 298 -25.09 31.39 36.50
N PRO A 299 -25.48 31.78 35.26
CA PRO A 299 -24.77 32.78 34.49
C PRO A 299 -25.10 34.21 34.97
N THR A 300 -24.09 34.92 35.46
CA THR A 300 -24.20 36.35 35.78
C THR A 300 -24.37 37.18 34.48
N PRO A 301 -25.36 38.08 34.37
CA PRO A 301 -25.46 38.97 33.22
C PRO A 301 -24.40 40.09 33.28
N LEU A 302 -23.79 40.38 32.13
CA LEU A 302 -22.92 41.55 31.95
C LEU A 302 -23.75 42.78 31.54
N PRO A 303 -23.33 44.01 31.90
CA PRO A 303 -24.11 45.22 31.65
C PRO A 303 -24.05 45.67 30.19
N GLU A 304 -25.11 46.36 29.75
CA GLU A 304 -25.15 47.06 28.47
C GLU A 304 -24.10 48.19 28.44
N LEU A 305 -23.37 48.31 27.33
CA LEU A 305 -22.66 49.54 26.98
C LEU A 305 -23.54 50.41 26.09
N ASN A 306 -23.55 51.69 26.42
CA ASN A 306 -24.23 52.78 25.72
C ASN A 306 -23.23 53.57 24.86
#